data_AF-A0A7J6UXR5-F1
#
_entry.id   AF-A0A7J6UXR5-F1
#
_cell.length_a   1.000
_cell.length_b   1.000
_cell.length_c   1.000
_cell.angle_alpha   90.00
_cell.angle_beta   90.00
_cell.angle_gamma   90.00
#
_symmetry.space_group_name_H-M   'P 1'
#
loop_
_entity.id
_entity.type
_entity.pdbx_description
1 polymer ?
#
loop_
_entity_poly.entity_id
_entity_poly.type
_entity_poly.pdbx_seq_one_letter_code
_entity_poly.pdbx_strand_id
1 'polypeptide(L)' 'MTHNQEDQIEKLLEQDDMIWRQKARLKWDHLGERCTGYFFLLNKIRQSKATIKEMKGDNGETIRDPKQIGDFI' A
#
# COMPACT_ATOMS: atom_id res chain seq x y z
N MET A 1 -17.04 -30.52 -24.00
CA MET A 1 -17.69 -29.56 -23.07
C MET A 1 -16.69 -28.89 -22.11
N THR A 2 -15.38 -29.05 -22.30
CA THR A 2 -14.31 -28.44 -21.48
C THR A 2 -13.84 -27.07 -22.00
N HIS A 3 -13.91 -26.85 -23.31
CA HIS A 3 -13.41 -25.63 -23.97
C HIS A 3 -14.03 -24.32 -23.46
N ASN A 4 -15.34 -24.31 -23.20
CA ASN A 4 -16.06 -23.12 -22.70
C ASN A 4 -15.66 -22.73 -21.26
N GLN A 5 -15.21 -23.68 -20.45
CA GLN A 5 -14.74 -23.38 -19.09
C GLN A 5 -13.32 -22.81 -19.14
N GLU A 6 -12.48 -23.34 -20.03
CA GLU A 6 -11.14 -22.82 -20.29
C GLU A 6 -11.20 -21.38 -20.80
N ASP A 7 -12.06 -21.09 -21.77
CA ASP A 7 -12.24 -19.73 -22.33
C ASP A 7 -12.76 -18.73 -21.28
N GLN A 8 -13.62 -19.17 -20.37
CA GLN A 8 -14.13 -18.32 -19.29
C GLN A 8 -13.07 -18.05 -18.23
N ILE A 9 -12.25 -19.04 -17.92
CA ILE A 9 -11.12 -18.90 -17.00
C ILE A 9 -10.10 -17.93 -17.59
N GLU A 10 -9.77 -18.07 -18.88
CA GLU A 10 -8.82 -17.17 -19.57
C GLU A 10 -9.31 -15.72 -19.52
N LYS A 11 -10.59 -15.48 -19.80
CA LYS A 11 -11.18 -14.15 -19.76
C LYS A 11 -11.20 -13.53 -18.35
N LEU A 12 -11.40 -14.36 -17.32
CA LEU A 12 -11.33 -13.91 -15.92
C LEU A 12 -9.89 -13.58 -15.53
N LEU A 13 -8.92 -14.38 -15.97
CA LEU A 13 -7.50 -14.14 -15.75
C LEU A 13 -7.05 -12.83 -16.41
N GLU A 14 -7.47 -12.55 -17.64
CA GLU A 14 -7.18 -11.27 -18.31
C GLU A 14 -7.74 -10.05 -17.55
N GLN A 15 -8.95 -10.17 -17.01
CA GLN A 15 -9.56 -9.12 -16.20
C GLN A 15 -8.82 -8.90 -14.88
N ASP A 16 -8.46 -9.99 -14.21
CA ASP A 16 -7.65 -9.93 -12.98
C ASP A 16 -6.28 -9.31 -13.27
N ASP A 17 -5.61 -9.71 -14.35
CA ASP A 17 -4.33 -9.15 -14.77
C ASP A 17 -4.44 -7.64 -15.02
N MET A 18 -5.52 -7.21 -15.69
CA MET A 18 -5.79 -5.79 -15.93
C MET A 18 -6.05 -5.03 -14.63
N ILE A 19 -6.78 -5.62 -13.69
CA ILE A 19 -7.01 -5.05 -12.35
C ILE A 19 -5.70 -4.99 -11.55
N TRP A 20 -4.87 -6.03 -11.60
CA TRP A 20 -3.57 -6.09 -10.93
C TRP A 20 -2.60 -5.07 -11.50
N ARG A 21 -2.53 -4.91 -12.83
CA ARG A 21 -1.77 -3.83 -13.49
C ARG A 21 -2.32 -2.46 -13.11
N GLN A 22 -3.64 -2.32 -12.99
CA GLN A 22 -4.25 -1.07 -12.55
C GLN A 22 -4.00 -0.76 -11.07
N LYS A 23 -3.93 -1.77 -10.20
CA LYS A 23 -3.57 -1.64 -8.79
C LYS A 23 -2.07 -1.38 -8.61
N ALA A 24 -1.25 -1.99 -9.45
CA ALA A 24 0.19 -1.79 -9.50
C ALA A 24 0.61 -0.46 -10.17
N ARG A 25 -0.31 0.16 -10.94
CA ARG A 25 -0.18 1.41 -11.73
C ARG A 25 1.12 2.21 -11.54
N LEU A 26 1.92 2.21 -12.60
CA LEU A 26 2.70 3.35 -13.11
C LEU A 26 4.03 3.71 -12.45
N LYS A 27 4.40 3.13 -11.32
CA LYS A 27 5.71 3.45 -10.72
C LYS A 27 6.80 2.47 -11.15
N TRP A 28 6.53 1.18 -11.02
CA TRP A 28 7.53 0.14 -11.27
C TRP A 28 7.87 0.00 -12.76
N ASP A 29 6.85 0.08 -13.62
CA ASP A 29 6.98 -0.11 -15.07
C ASP A 29 7.73 1.05 -15.76
N HIS A 30 7.64 2.28 -15.22
CA HIS A 30 8.30 3.46 -15.77
C HIS A 30 9.69 3.76 -15.15
N LEU A 31 9.95 3.32 -13.91
CA LEU A 31 11.21 3.59 -13.20
C LEU A 31 12.11 2.34 -13.05
N GLY A 32 11.62 1.17 -13.49
CA GLY A 32 12.27 -0.13 -13.37
C GLY A 32 12.50 -0.58 -11.93
N GLU A 33 13.18 -1.72 -11.75
CA GLU A 33 13.69 -2.22 -10.46
C GLU A 33 14.70 -1.28 -9.78
N ARG A 34 14.99 -0.11 -10.36
CA ARG A 34 15.87 0.85 -9.71
C ARG A 34 15.13 1.38 -8.49
N CYS A 35 15.72 1.14 -7.32
CA CYS A 35 15.42 1.83 -6.07
C CYS A 35 15.65 3.34 -6.22
N THR A 36 14.85 4.02 -7.04
CA THR A 36 14.98 5.45 -7.31
C THR A 36 14.51 6.22 -6.08
N GLY A 37 15.08 7.43 -5.87
CA GLY A 37 14.70 8.31 -4.76
C GLY A 37 13.19 8.57 -4.67
N TYR A 38 12.47 8.44 -5.79
CA TYR A 38 11.01 8.51 -5.85
C TYR A 38 10.31 7.45 -5.00
N PHE A 39 10.76 6.19 -5.01
CA PHE A 39 10.16 5.14 -4.20
C PHE A 39 10.49 5.29 -2.72
N PHE A 40 11.71 5.71 -2.40
CA PHE A 40 12.07 6.07 -1.03
C PHE A 40 11.22 7.23 -0.51
N LEU A 41 11.00 8.26 -1.32
CA LEU A 41 10.11 9.37 -0.98
C LEU A 41 8.67 8.90 -0.80
N LEU A 42 8.17 8.05 -1.70
CA LEU A 42 6.83 7.48 -1.59
C LEU A 42 6.66 6.67 -0.30
N ASN A 43 7.63 5.82 0.04
CA ASN A 43 7.63 5.05 1.27
C ASN A 43 7.70 5.96 2.50
N LYS A 44 8.51 7.02 2.47
CA LYS A 44 8.54 8.02 3.54
C LYS A 44 7.20 8.74 3.72
N ILE A 45 6.51 9.07 2.63
CA ILE A 45 5.16 9.65 2.69
C ILE A 45 4.15 8.65 3.27
N ARG A 46 4.20 7.39 2.81
CA ARG A 46 3.33 6.31 3.33
C ARG A 46 3.57 6.09 4.82
N GLN A 47 4.83 5.98 5.23
CA GLN A 47 5.23 5.84 6.62
C GLN A 47 4.71 7.03 7.45
N SER A 48 4.92 8.27 7.00
CA SER A 48 4.42 9.47 7.69
C SER A 48 2.90 9.50 7.87
N LYS A 49 2.14 8.84 6.98
CA LYS A 49 0.69 8.70 7.11
C LYS A 49 0.28 7.53 8.01
N ALA A 50 1.06 6.45 8.03
CA ALA A 50 0.81 5.28 8.84
C ALA A 50 1.28 5.46 10.30
N THR A 51 2.17 6.40 10.57
CA THR A 51 2.65 6.71 11.92
C THR A 51 1.56 7.42 12.72
N ILE A 52 1.27 6.90 13.91
CA ILE A 52 0.43 7.55 14.91
C ILE A 52 1.17 8.80 15.40
N LYS A 53 0.61 9.98 15.13
CA LYS A 53 1.21 11.28 15.52
C LYS A 53 0.65 11.83 16.82
N GLU A 54 -0.58 11.45 17.15
CA GLU A 54 -1.27 11.91 18.34
C GLU A 54 -2.12 10.76 18.87
N MET A 55 -2.13 10.60 20.20
CA MET A 55 -2.94 9.62 20.89
C MET A 55 -3.65 10.30 22.05
N LYS A 56 -4.95 10.05 22.21
CA LYS A 56 -5.70 10.51 23.38
C LYS A 56 -5.61 9.45 24.47
N GLY A 57 -5.08 9.84 25.63
CA GLY A 57 -5.06 9.01 26.83
C GLY A 57 -6.39 9.08 27.59
N ASP A 58 -6.58 8.15 28.53
CA ASP A 58 -7.82 7.97 29.28
C ASP A 58 -8.22 9.18 30.13
N ASN A 59 -7.24 9.99 30.52
CA ASN A 59 -7.45 11.22 31.31
C ASN A 59 -7.86 12.43 30.45
N GLY A 60 -8.07 12.24 29.14
CA GLY A 60 -8.37 13.29 28.17
C GLY A 60 -7.14 14.05 27.64
N GLU A 61 -5.94 13.69 28.09
CA GLU A 61 -4.69 14.26 27.60
C GLU A 61 -4.37 13.78 26.18
N THR A 62 -3.85 14.68 25.33
CA THR A 62 -3.39 14.35 23.98
C THR A 62 -1.87 14.26 23.96
N ILE A 63 -1.36 13.04 23.81
CA ILE A 63 0.05 12.73 23.73
C ILE A 63 0.50 12.88 22.28
N ARG A 64 1.56 13.67 22.06
CA ARG A 64 2.14 13.93 20.74
C ARG A 64 3.61 13.52 20.63
N ASP A 65 4.24 13.16 21.74
CA ASP A 65 5.62 12.69 21.76
C ASP A 65 5.67 11.25 21.24
N PRO A 66 6.37 10.96 20.13
CA PRO A 66 6.49 9.61 19.59
C PRO A 66 7.07 8.60 20.58
N LYS A 67 7.94 9.02 21.51
CA LYS A 67 8.47 8.12 22.55
C LYS A 67 7.36 7.69 23.50
N GLN A 68 6.61 8.67 23.99
CA GLN A 68 5.48 8.41 24.87
C GLN A 68 4.42 7.55 24.17
N ILE A 69 4.09 7.82 22.90
CA ILE A 69 3.16 6.98 22.11
C ILE A 69 3.67 5.54 22.01
N GLY A 70 4.98 5.34 21.82
CA GLY A 70 5.60 4.02 21.74
C GLY A 70 5.48 3.20 23.02
N ASP A 71 5.36 3.84 24.19
CA ASP A 71 5.17 3.14 25.46
C ASP A 71 3.76 2.51 25.61
N PHE A 72 2.81 2.87 24.74
CA PHE A 72 1.41 2.37 24.77
C PHE A 72 1.08 1.32 23.69
N ILE A 73 2.01 0.97 22.80
CA ILE A 73 1.81 0.04 21.65
C ILE A 73 2.76 -1.14 21.79
#